data_AF-A0A529X9V8-F1
#
_entry.id   AF-A0A529X9V8-F1
#
_cell.length_a   1.000
_cell.length_b   1.000
_cell.length_c   1.000
_cell.angle_alpha   90.00
_cell.angle_beta   90.00
_cell.angle_gamma   90.00
#
_symmetry.space_group_name_H-M   'P 1'
#
loop_
_entity.id
_entity.type
_entity.pdbx_description
1 polymer ?
#
loop_
_entity_poly.entity_id
_entity_poly.type
_entity_poly.pdbx_seq_one_letter_code
_entity_poly.pdbx_strand_id
1 'polypeptide(L)' 'RAHGVPLPAAALQFVVAHPAIPSFCAGTRTVQQLEQNLAWFSYPIPGEFWQDLKKNGLLREDAPVPA' A
#
# COMPACT_ATOMS: atom_id res chain seq x y z
N ARG A 1 13.83 -10.00 -3.25
CA ARG A 1 12.46 -9.46 -3.07
C ARG A 1 11.57 -10.64 -2.69
N ALA A 2 11.06 -10.70 -1.46
CA ALA A 2 10.35 -11.89 -0.97
C ALA A 2 8.92 -12.03 -1.53
N HIS A 3 8.24 -10.91 -1.80
CA HIS A 3 6.79 -10.92 -2.12
C HIS A 3 6.42 -10.38 -3.50
N GLY A 4 7.39 -9.89 -4.29
CA GLY A 4 7.12 -9.31 -5.62
C GLY A 4 6.28 -8.02 -5.63
N VAL A 5 5.86 -7.53 -4.46
CA VAL A 5 4.98 -6.35 -4.31
C VAL A 5 5.68 -5.07 -4.79
N PRO A 6 5.08 -4.31 -5.73
CA PRO A 6 5.56 -2.98 -6.09
C PRO A 6 5.45 -2.02 -4.90
N LEU A 7 6.53 -1.31 -4.58
CA LEU A 7 6.52 -0.32 -3.49
C LEU A 7 5.39 0.74 -3.62
N PRO A 8 5.06 1.27 -4.82
CA PRO A 8 3.94 2.20 -4.96
C PRO A 8 2.59 1.58 -4.59
N ALA A 9 2.37 0.30 -4.90
CA ALA A 9 1.15 -0.41 -4.50
C ALA A 9 1.03 -0.51 -2.98
N ALA A 10 2.10 -0.92 -2.30
CA ALA A 10 2.14 -0.96 -0.85
C ALA A 10 1.91 0.44 -0.23
N ALA A 11 2.54 1.49 -0.76
CA ALA A 11 2.35 2.84 -0.24
C ALA A 11 0.91 3.35 -0.39
N LEU A 12 0.29 3.15 -1.56
CA LEU A 12 -1.07 3.59 -1.84
C LEU A 12 -2.10 2.87 -0.97
N GLN A 13 -1.95 1.55 -0.77
CA GLN A 13 -2.88 0.77 0.04
C GLN A 13 -2.65 0.96 1.54
N PHE A 14 -1.41 1.14 1.99
CA PHE A 14 -1.11 1.36 3.42
C PHE A 14 -1.73 2.65 3.98
N VAL A 15 -1.69 3.74 3.21
CA VAL A 15 -2.25 5.04 3.65
C VAL A 15 -3.74 4.94 4.00
N VAL A 16 -4.52 4.12 3.30
CA VAL A 16 -5.97 4.00 3.55
C VAL A 16 -6.33 2.95 4.61
N ALA A 17 -5.35 2.21 5.15
CA ALA A 17 -5.60 1.16 6.13
C ALA A 17 -6.01 1.71 7.51
N HIS A 18 -5.63 2.96 7.82
CA HIS A 18 -5.93 3.56 9.11
C HIS A 18 -7.32 4.22 9.10
N PRO A 19 -8.21 3.94 10.08
CA PRO A 19 -9.59 4.44 10.08
C PRO A 19 -9.71 5.97 10.15
N ALA A 20 -8.68 6.65 10.65
CA ALA A 20 -8.60 8.11 10.66
C ALA A 20 -8.31 8.76 9.28
N ILE A 21 -8.05 7.97 8.24
CA ILE A 21 -7.75 8.46 6.89
C ILE A 21 -8.94 8.16 5.98
N PRO A 22 -9.89 9.10 5.82
CA PRO A 22 -11.10 8.88 5.03
C PRO A 22 -10.84 8.93 3.52
N SER A 23 -9.81 9.64 3.09
CA SER A 23 -9.40 9.76 1.69
C SER A 23 -7.94 10.19 1.58
N PHE A 24 -7.35 9.99 0.41
CA PHE A 24 -6.01 10.45 0.08
C PHE A 24 -5.97 10.91 -1.38
N CYS A 25 -4.98 11.74 -1.72
CA CYS A 25 -4.77 12.21 -3.09
C CYS A 25 -3.49 11.61 -3.67
N ALA A 26 -3.61 10.79 -4.71
CA ALA A 26 -2.48 10.30 -5.47
C ALA A 26 -2.08 11.31 -6.55
N GLY A 27 -0.82 11.77 -6.53
CA GLY A 27 -0.29 12.66 -7.56
C GLY A 27 -0.48 12.06 -8.97
N THR A 28 -1.18 12.79 -9.83
CA THR A 28 -1.56 12.32 -11.17
C THR A 28 -1.49 13.49 -12.15
N ARG A 29 -0.67 13.37 -13.20
CA ARG A 29 -0.48 14.40 -14.25
C ARG A 29 -1.00 13.95 -15.61
N THR A 30 -1.07 12.64 -15.88
CA THR A 30 -1.52 12.08 -17.15
C THR A 30 -2.52 10.95 -16.94
N VAL A 31 -3.28 10.61 -17.99
CA VAL A 31 -4.21 9.47 -17.96
C VAL A 31 -3.49 8.15 -17.68
N GLN A 32 -2.30 7.93 -18.27
CA GLN A 32 -1.53 6.71 -18.00
C GLN A 32 -1.12 6.61 -16.53
N GLN A 33 -0.79 7.73 -15.88
CA GLN A 33 -0.50 7.73 -14.44
C GLN A 33 -1.74 7.43 -13.60
N LEU A 34 -2.91 7.93 -14.02
CA LEU A 34 -4.18 7.59 -13.38
C LEU A 34 -4.42 6.08 -13.43
N GLU A 35 -4.34 5.49 -14.61
CA GLU A 35 -4.51 4.05 -14.83
C GLU A 35 -3.52 3.23 -14.00
N GLN A 36 -2.26 3.66 -13.94
CA GLN A 36 -1.23 3.00 -13.15
C GLN A 36 -1.49 3.10 -11.63
N ASN A 37 -1.92 4.27 -11.15
CA ASN A 37 -2.30 4.46 -9.75
C ASN A 37 -3.48 3.55 -9.37
N LEU A 38 -4.49 3.44 -10.23
CA LEU A 38 -5.62 2.52 -10.04
C LEU A 38 -5.17 1.06 -10.04
N ALA A 39 -4.29 0.67 -10.96
CA ALA A 39 -3.75 -0.69 -11.02
C ALA A 39 -2.95 -1.05 -9.77
N TRP A 40 -2.16 -0.10 -9.23
CA TRP A 40 -1.44 -0.30 -7.97
C TRP A 40 -2.35 -0.32 -6.75
N PHE A 41 -3.37 0.53 -6.72
CA PHE A 41 -4.34 0.54 -5.62
C PHE A 41 -5.10 -0.79 -5.51
N SER A 42 -5.35 -1.46 -6.64
CA SER A 42 -6.01 -2.77 -6.69
C SER A 42 -5.04 -3.96 -6.77
N TYR A 43 -3.73 -3.73 -6.66
CA TYR A 43 -2.74 -4.81 -6.77
C TYR A 43 -2.87 -5.78 -5.59
N PRO A 44 -2.91 -7.11 -5.80
CA PRO A 44 -3.02 -8.05 -4.71
C PRO A 44 -1.74 -8.07 -3.86
N ILE A 45 -1.86 -7.74 -2.58
CA ILE A 45 -0.74 -7.75 -1.62
C ILE A 45 -0.99 -8.87 -0.60
N PRO A 46 -0.12 -9.90 -0.53
CA PRO A 46 -0.26 -10.96 0.47
C PRO A 46 -0.18 -10.40 1.89
N GLY A 47 -1.00 -10.91 2.82
CA GLY A 47 -0.93 -10.53 4.24
C GLY A 47 0.46 -10.73 4.87
N GLU A 48 1.19 -11.74 4.41
CA GLU A 48 2.57 -12.03 4.83
C GLU A 48 3.55 -10.88 4.55
N PHE A 49 3.33 -10.11 3.48
CA PHE A 49 4.14 -8.94 3.18
C PHE A 49 4.09 -7.92 4.32
N TRP A 50 2.89 -7.63 4.83
CA TRP A 50 2.68 -6.69 5.93
C TRP A 50 3.25 -7.21 7.25
N GLN A 51 3.06 -8.51 7.52
CA GLN A 51 3.61 -9.17 8.70
C GLN A 51 5.14 -9.11 8.73
N ASP A 52 5.77 -9.37 7.59
CA ASP A 52 7.22 -9.26 7.45
C ASP A 52 7.72 -7.83 7.65
N LEU A 53 7.02 -6.81 7.14
CA LEU A 53 7.41 -5.41 7.39
C LEU A 53 7.38 -5.07 8.88
N LYS A 54 6.37 -5.53 9.62
CA LYS A 54 6.29 -5.36 11.08
C LYS A 54 7.42 -6.11 11.79
N LYS A 55 7.63 -7.38 11.43
CA LYS A 55 8.69 -8.22 12.01
C LYS A 55 10.09 -7.64 11.81
N ASN A 56 10.33 -7.00 10.66
CA ASN A 56 11.59 -6.34 10.34
C ASN A 56 11.70 -4.91 10.90
N GLY A 57 10.72 -4.44 11.68
CA GLY A 57 10.72 -3.09 12.28
C GLY A 57 10.55 -1.95 11.26
N LEU A 58 10.11 -2.26 10.04
CA LEU A 58 9.86 -1.26 8.99
C LEU A 58 8.46 -0.63 9.12
N LEU A 59 7.54 -1.34 9.77
CA LEU A 59 6.28 -0.81 10.25
C LEU A 59 6.19 -1.00 11.76
N ARG A 60 5.48 -0.10 12.45
CA ARG A 60 5.12 -0.32 13.85
C ARG A 60 4.21 -1.55 13.96
N GLU A 61 4.37 -2.28 15.05
CA GLU A 61 3.58 -3.49 15.32
C GLU A 61 2.06 -3.21 15.35
N ASP A 62 1.67 -2.07 15.91
CA ASP A 62 0.29 -1.59 16.03
C ASP A 62 -0.26 -0.89 14.78
N ALA A 63 0.55 -0.70 13.74
CA ALA A 63 0.10 -0.04 12.52
C ALA A 63 -1.03 -0.87 11.84
N PRO A 64 -2.21 -0.26 11.58
CA PRO A 64 -3.24 -0.90 10.76
C PRO A 64 -2.68 -1.17 9.35
N VAL A 65 -3.02 -2.33 8.79
CA VAL A 65 -2.64 -2.73 7.43
C VAL A 65 -3.88 -3.21 6.68
N PRO A 66 -3.91 -3.10 5.34
CA PRO A 66 -5.02 -3.60 4.54
C PRO A 66 -5.25 -5.10 4.77
N ALA A 67 -6.51 -5.52 4.73
CA ALA A 67 -6.90 -6.92 4.80
C ALA A 67 -6.61 -7.67 3.49
#